data_AF-A0A7C5PPJ4-F1
#
_entry.id   AF-A0A7C5PPJ4-F1
#
_cell.length_a   1.000
_cell.length_b   1.000
_cell.length_c   1.000
_cell.angle_alpha   90.00
_cell.angle_beta   90.00
_cell.angle_gamma   90.00
#
_symmetry.space_group_name_H-M   'P 1'
#
loop_
_entity.id
_entity.type
_entity.pdbx_description
1 polymer ?
#
loop_
_entity_poly.entity_id
_entity_poly.type
_entity_poly.pdbx_seq_one_letter_code
_entity_poly.pdbx_strand_id
1 'polypeptide(L)'
;MRVTKIFWPGNLLLIILTLMLTACGADTAQGFKASPNWSRGALLGDKVKGTAGGSVDSAGEHIYLVWPRLQGQDTVVLHYMQLNQKGAAVVDRDLTLPLPNPRAPRLLLSNDHTLHLFWKTRSAKSGQIELWRALLTEDGQLQGAARRISPATANVDSYSIAADGAGGAIIVWNDKDSGEIFVTRLDATGQPQSEATRIAARGSSPDVRVDSQGLLHLVWREGNRFYYTAFPKTTFSPASPPLQIARISLGTGDSLIGPKLGLSKGWVYVLWSTLSRSGLAAGTASAQFTAFPANAPKMAKARPLIISISAAEGDAGAPPVDFEASDFVHQPGTAPGEGSQLAAALLVKQLRRYDAIVQVATVLFADGQYKGYQLAGKTMTLSRQPAITGDGQGNLYVVWREGSKGEKLYFAATAPQIRAVSDKFSLGDMINLGLRGGFEGLAAVMFLPLALPLLVPGLLLLLLGTWITRKNTLDNAALWGVMGAAFALYHGSKFVFLPDIVRYVPFSAWIDIPAGATTAVQVGVPLGIAFIAVLAAETIRRRRTESALIYYFTLTLTDTVLTLAVYGVLLLGAL
;
A
#
# COMPACT_ATOMS: atom_id res chain seq x y z
N MET A 1 17.82 -59.77 -0.47
CA MET A 1 16.56 -59.09 -0.07
C MET A 1 16.89 -57.66 0.35
N ARG A 2 16.77 -56.68 -0.56
CA ARG A 2 16.94 -55.24 -0.24
C ARG A 2 15.61 -54.56 -0.51
N VAL A 3 14.91 -54.20 0.55
CA VAL A 3 13.65 -53.45 0.52
C VAL A 3 13.98 -51.99 0.26
N THR A 4 13.92 -51.56 -1.00
CA THR A 4 13.83 -50.14 -1.35
C THR A 4 12.41 -49.68 -1.06
N LYS A 5 12.21 -49.01 0.07
CA LYS A 5 10.96 -48.31 0.40
C LYS A 5 10.73 -47.22 -0.64
N ILE A 6 9.84 -47.50 -1.58
CA ILE A 6 9.28 -46.55 -2.53
C ILE A 6 8.42 -45.57 -1.73
N PHE A 7 8.76 -44.28 -1.79
CA PHE A 7 7.88 -43.19 -1.35
C PHE A 7 6.58 -43.27 -2.17
N TRP A 8 5.49 -43.65 -1.53
CA TRP A 8 4.17 -43.82 -2.13
C TRP A 8 3.48 -42.45 -2.30
N PRO A 9 2.71 -42.20 -3.37
CA PRO A 9 2.03 -40.91 -3.62
C PRO A 9 1.05 -40.49 -2.50
N GLY A 10 0.57 -41.44 -1.69
CA GLY A 10 -0.25 -41.15 -0.52
C GLY A 10 0.47 -40.36 0.58
N ASN A 11 1.79 -40.49 0.74
CA ASN A 11 2.55 -39.70 1.71
C ASN A 11 2.72 -38.24 1.27
N LEU A 12 2.84 -38.00 -0.04
CA LEU A 12 2.90 -36.64 -0.59
C LEU A 12 1.56 -35.94 -0.39
N LEU A 13 0.45 -36.65 -0.64
CA LEU A 13 -0.90 -36.15 -0.41
C LEU A 13 -1.15 -35.84 1.07
N LEU A 14 -0.69 -36.71 1.98
CA LEU A 14 -0.82 -36.51 3.42
C LEU A 14 -0.01 -35.30 3.91
N ILE A 15 1.22 -35.12 3.40
CA ILE A 15 2.09 -33.97 3.69
C ILE A 15 1.47 -32.68 3.16
N ILE A 16 0.90 -32.70 1.94
CA ILE A 16 0.17 -31.56 1.37
C ILE A 16 -1.07 -31.25 2.21
N LEU A 17 -1.84 -32.27 2.66
CA LEU A 17 -3.00 -32.08 3.53
C LEU A 17 -2.63 -31.53 4.91
N THR A 18 -1.52 -31.98 5.50
CA THR A 18 -1.03 -31.46 6.79
C THR A 18 -0.52 -30.03 6.64
N LEU A 19 0.20 -29.72 5.55
CA LEU A 19 0.59 -28.34 5.21
C LEU A 19 -0.62 -27.43 4.98
N MET A 20 -1.68 -27.93 4.32
CA MET A 20 -2.95 -27.22 4.12
C MET A 20 -3.67 -26.92 5.45
N LEU A 21 -3.73 -27.90 6.35
CA LEU A 21 -4.36 -27.76 7.67
C LEU A 21 -3.60 -26.77 8.57
N THR A 22 -2.26 -26.72 8.48
CA THR A 22 -1.47 -25.72 9.23
C THR A 22 -1.55 -24.30 8.66
N ALA A 23 -1.90 -24.14 7.38
CA ALA A 23 -1.96 -22.85 6.71
C ALA A 23 -3.29 -22.11 6.86
N CYS A 24 -4.39 -22.82 7.18
CA CYS A 24 -5.70 -22.20 7.39
C CYS A 24 -5.75 -21.22 8.57
N GLY A 25 -4.72 -21.20 9.43
CA GLY A 25 -4.57 -20.26 10.55
C GLY A 25 -3.54 -19.14 10.33
N ALA A 26 -2.83 -19.12 9.20
CA ALA A 26 -1.75 -18.16 8.95
C ALA A 26 -2.25 -17.02 8.05
N ASP A 27 -2.98 -16.06 8.62
CA ASP A 27 -3.18 -14.77 7.98
C ASP A 27 -1.79 -14.19 7.63
N THR A 28 -1.55 -13.88 6.36
CA THR A 28 -0.26 -13.35 5.92
C THR A 28 -0.02 -12.00 6.61
N ALA A 29 0.90 -11.98 7.58
CA ALA A 29 1.25 -10.79 8.33
C ALA A 29 1.99 -9.74 7.48
N GLN A 30 2.47 -10.09 6.29
CA GLN A 30 3.26 -9.21 5.41
C GLN A 30 2.78 -9.27 3.95
N GLY A 31 2.66 -8.10 3.31
CA GLY A 31 2.30 -7.89 1.91
C GLY A 31 3.48 -7.99 0.95
N PHE A 32 3.27 -7.66 -0.32
CA PHE A 32 4.34 -7.68 -1.32
C PHE A 32 5.28 -6.49 -1.16
N LYS A 33 6.49 -6.60 -1.71
CA LYS A 33 7.43 -5.48 -1.71
C LYS A 33 7.00 -4.47 -2.77
N ALA A 34 6.78 -3.24 -2.35
CA ALA A 34 6.27 -2.18 -3.23
C ALA A 34 7.39 -1.55 -4.05
N SER A 35 8.52 -1.26 -3.41
CA SER A 35 9.70 -0.64 -4.01
C SER A 35 10.96 -1.04 -3.23
N PRO A 36 12.18 -0.92 -3.80
CA PRO A 36 13.42 -1.33 -3.14
C PRO A 36 13.66 -0.64 -1.79
N ASN A 37 13.20 0.60 -1.67
CA ASN A 37 13.46 1.50 -0.54
C ASN A 37 12.46 1.36 0.61
N TRP A 38 11.39 0.60 0.42
CA TRP A 38 10.35 0.36 1.42
C TRP A 38 10.36 -1.09 1.91
N SER A 39 9.98 -1.30 3.16
CA SER A 39 9.69 -2.62 3.70
C SER A 39 8.44 -3.21 3.04
N ARG A 40 8.28 -4.53 3.09
CA ARG A 40 6.97 -5.15 2.88
C ARG A 40 5.94 -4.57 3.86
N GLY A 41 4.70 -4.40 3.39
CA GLY A 41 3.61 -3.86 4.23
C GLY A 41 3.18 -4.86 5.28
N ALA A 42 3.35 -4.55 6.56
CA ALA A 42 2.95 -5.43 7.66
C ALA A 42 1.50 -5.15 8.10
N LEU A 43 0.70 -6.20 8.30
CA LEU A 43 -0.64 -6.10 8.88
C LEU A 43 -0.50 -5.89 10.40
N LEU A 44 -0.96 -4.74 10.90
CA LEU A 44 -0.90 -4.38 12.32
C LEU A 44 -2.19 -4.68 13.07
N GLY A 45 -3.34 -4.61 12.41
CA GLY A 45 -4.62 -4.80 13.11
C GLY A 45 -5.83 -4.93 12.21
N ASP A 46 -6.93 -5.35 12.82
CA ASP A 46 -8.24 -5.56 12.19
C ASP A 46 -9.34 -4.68 12.82
N LYS A 47 -10.54 -4.73 12.23
CA LYS A 47 -11.74 -4.01 12.69
C LYS A 47 -11.55 -2.49 12.85
N VAL A 48 -10.71 -1.90 12.01
CA VAL A 48 -10.37 -0.47 12.03
C VAL A 48 -11.54 0.37 11.52
N LYS A 49 -11.96 1.38 12.30
CA LYS A 49 -13.10 2.26 12.01
C LYS A 49 -12.72 3.74 12.05
N GLY A 50 -12.08 4.23 11.00
CA GLY A 50 -11.72 5.65 10.85
C GLY A 50 -10.25 5.83 10.53
N THR A 51 -9.70 7.04 10.73
CA THR A 51 -8.30 7.33 10.41
C THR A 51 -7.36 6.85 11.52
N ALA A 52 -6.21 6.30 11.14
CA ALA A 52 -5.10 6.09 12.06
C ALA A 52 -4.27 7.38 12.23
N GLY A 53 -3.61 7.50 13.37
CA GLY A 53 -2.61 8.51 13.66
C GLY A 53 -1.35 7.85 14.21
N GLY A 54 -0.23 8.54 14.14
CA GLY A 54 1.01 8.03 14.70
C GLY A 54 2.06 9.12 14.86
N SER A 55 3.06 8.83 15.67
CA SER A 55 4.25 9.64 15.91
C SER A 55 5.43 8.71 16.08
N VAL A 56 6.64 9.22 15.88
CA VAL A 56 7.88 8.47 16.02
C VAL A 56 8.86 9.34 16.79
N ASP A 57 9.68 8.72 17.63
CA ASP A 57 10.75 9.46 18.28
C ASP A 57 11.83 9.90 17.27
N SER A 58 12.66 10.86 17.68
CA SER A 58 13.69 11.42 16.79
C SER A 58 14.76 10.40 16.37
N ALA A 59 14.99 9.35 17.17
CA ALA A 59 15.98 8.32 16.92
C ALA A 59 15.42 7.14 16.09
N GLY A 60 14.12 7.10 15.84
CA GLY A 60 13.42 5.98 15.21
C GLY A 60 13.32 4.75 16.11
N GLU A 61 13.47 4.88 17.44
CA GLU A 61 13.51 3.72 18.33
C GLU A 61 12.13 3.10 18.57
N HIS A 62 11.14 3.99 18.69
CA HIS A 62 9.77 3.70 19.02
C HIS A 62 8.83 4.42 18.05
N ILE A 63 7.94 3.63 17.45
CA ILE A 63 6.85 4.12 16.61
C ILE A 63 5.55 3.94 17.38
N TYR A 64 4.86 5.05 17.65
CA TYR A 64 3.60 5.06 18.40
C TYR A 64 2.44 5.24 17.45
N LEU A 65 1.47 4.33 17.49
CA LEU A 65 0.32 4.28 16.59
C LEU A 65 -0.97 4.25 17.39
N VAL A 66 -2.00 4.92 16.86
CA VAL A 66 -3.36 4.90 17.42
C VAL A 66 -4.39 4.85 16.30
N TRP A 67 -5.43 4.05 16.49
CA TRP A 67 -6.57 4.03 15.57
C TRP A 67 -7.88 3.67 16.28
N PRO A 68 -9.04 4.09 15.77
CA PRO A 68 -10.31 3.62 16.30
C PRO A 68 -10.56 2.17 15.84
N ARG A 69 -10.93 1.31 16.78
CA ARG A 69 -11.24 -0.11 16.56
C ARG A 69 -12.68 -0.40 16.99
N LEU A 70 -13.40 -1.18 16.19
CA LEU A 70 -14.73 -1.66 16.52
C LEU A 70 -14.63 -2.79 17.56
N GLN A 71 -15.30 -2.61 18.68
CA GLN A 71 -15.44 -3.57 19.77
C GLN A 71 -16.92 -3.95 19.92
N GLY A 72 -17.25 -5.23 19.79
CA GLY A 72 -18.65 -5.68 19.74
C GLY A 72 -19.38 -5.24 18.47
N GLN A 73 -20.68 -4.94 18.58
CA GLN A 73 -21.50 -4.57 17.42
C GLN A 73 -21.35 -3.11 16.99
N ASP A 74 -21.24 -2.16 17.93
CA ASP A 74 -21.26 -0.73 17.58
C ASP A 74 -20.32 0.18 18.39
N THR A 75 -19.66 -0.35 19.43
CA THR A 75 -18.77 0.46 20.27
C THR A 75 -17.43 0.64 19.58
N VAL A 76 -16.97 1.88 19.47
CA VAL A 76 -15.62 2.18 19.00
C VAL A 76 -14.76 2.55 20.21
N VAL A 77 -13.58 1.94 20.29
CA VAL A 77 -12.51 2.26 21.24
C VAL A 77 -11.28 2.75 20.48
N LEU A 78 -10.35 3.43 21.14
CA LEU A 78 -9.03 3.67 20.54
C LEU A 78 -8.12 2.51 20.89
N HIS A 79 -7.47 1.97 19.88
CA HIS A 79 -6.43 0.98 20.02
C HIS A 79 -5.06 1.66 19.90
N TYR A 80 -4.15 1.29 20.77
CA TYR A 80 -2.80 1.84 20.87
C TYR A 80 -1.77 0.74 20.65
N MET A 81 -0.77 1.03 19.83
CA MET A 81 0.33 0.12 19.55
C MET A 81 1.66 0.86 19.51
N GLN A 82 2.67 0.30 20.16
CA GLN A 82 4.06 0.76 20.07
C GLN A 82 4.88 -0.30 19.37
N LEU A 83 5.58 0.09 18.31
CA LEU A 83 6.55 -0.74 17.61
C LEU A 83 7.97 -0.34 18.01
N ASN A 84 8.88 -1.31 18.04
CA ASN A 84 10.32 -1.03 18.17
C ASN A 84 11.00 -0.75 16.82
N GLN A 85 12.31 -0.48 16.84
CA GLN A 85 13.21 -0.32 15.68
C GLN A 85 13.12 -1.42 14.61
N LYS A 86 12.66 -2.62 14.98
CA LYS A 86 12.52 -3.76 14.07
C LYS A 86 11.09 -3.91 13.53
N GLY A 87 10.18 -3.00 13.89
CA GLY A 87 8.78 -3.03 13.50
C GLY A 87 7.95 -4.06 14.26
N ALA A 88 8.46 -4.62 15.35
CA ALA A 88 7.72 -5.57 16.19
C ALA A 88 6.95 -4.82 17.29
N ALA A 89 5.70 -5.24 17.52
CA ALA A 89 4.87 -4.68 18.59
C ALA A 89 5.44 -5.03 19.96
N VAL A 90 5.74 -4.00 20.76
CA VAL A 90 6.15 -4.11 22.17
C VAL A 90 4.97 -3.84 23.09
N VAL A 91 4.07 -2.94 22.67
CA VAL A 91 2.79 -2.67 23.35
C VAL A 91 1.67 -2.77 22.34
N ASP A 92 0.59 -3.46 22.71
CA ASP A 92 -0.63 -3.65 21.93
C ASP A 92 -1.79 -3.70 22.93
N ARG A 93 -2.65 -2.67 22.94
CA ARG A 93 -3.80 -2.60 23.87
C ARG A 93 -4.87 -1.61 23.42
N ASP A 94 -6.11 -1.87 23.85
CA ASP A 94 -7.18 -0.89 23.79
C ASP A 94 -7.04 0.15 24.92
N LEU A 95 -7.25 1.42 24.61
CA LEU A 95 -7.25 2.52 25.56
C LEU A 95 -8.62 2.65 26.24
N THR A 96 -8.62 2.63 27.57
CA THR A 96 -9.83 2.86 28.37
C THR A 96 -10.12 4.36 28.51
N LEU A 97 -10.81 4.94 27.51
CA LEU A 97 -11.21 6.35 27.54
C LEU A 97 -12.58 6.53 28.20
N PRO A 98 -12.80 7.66 28.92
CA PRO A 98 -14.07 7.91 29.62
C PRO A 98 -15.24 8.30 28.70
N LEU A 99 -15.07 8.22 27.38
CA LEU A 99 -16.05 8.72 26.40
C LEU A 99 -16.24 7.72 25.25
N PRO A 100 -17.50 7.46 24.84
CA PRO A 100 -17.77 6.51 23.77
C PRO A 100 -17.38 7.07 22.39
N ASN A 101 -17.10 6.18 21.45
CA ASN A 101 -16.96 6.47 20.02
C ASN A 101 -15.97 7.58 19.63
N PRO A 102 -14.70 7.50 20.04
CA PRO A 102 -13.64 8.41 19.64
C PRO A 102 -13.37 8.33 18.13
N ARG A 103 -13.05 9.47 17.52
CA ARG A 103 -12.84 9.64 16.07
C ARG A 103 -11.63 10.50 15.78
N ALA A 104 -11.02 10.22 14.63
CA ALA A 104 -9.89 10.96 14.09
C ALA A 104 -8.78 11.21 15.12
N PRO A 105 -8.22 10.16 15.76
CA PRO A 105 -7.20 10.33 16.76
C PRO A 105 -5.90 10.86 16.16
N ARG A 106 -5.18 11.66 16.95
CA ARG A 106 -3.83 12.15 16.64
C ARG A 106 -2.94 12.00 17.86
N LEU A 107 -1.71 11.57 17.64
CA LEU A 107 -0.67 11.50 18.66
C LEU A 107 0.40 12.55 18.37
N LEU A 108 0.90 13.14 19.45
CA LEU A 108 2.07 14.01 19.43
C LEU A 108 3.00 13.56 20.56
N LEU A 109 4.24 13.23 20.21
CA LEU A 109 5.29 12.96 21.19
C LEU A 109 5.91 14.28 21.67
N SER A 110 5.96 14.47 22.98
CA SER A 110 6.66 15.56 23.63
C SER A 110 8.12 15.17 23.93
N ASN A 111 8.98 16.16 24.14
CA ASN A 111 10.42 15.96 24.39
C ASN A 111 10.72 15.19 25.69
N ASP A 112 9.77 15.16 26.63
CA ASP A 112 9.83 14.42 27.89
C ASP A 112 9.30 12.98 27.75
N HIS A 113 9.16 12.47 26.52
CA HIS A 113 8.60 11.15 26.21
C HIS A 113 7.12 10.98 26.59
N THR A 114 6.44 12.08 26.92
CA THR A 114 4.99 12.07 27.16
C THR A 114 4.24 12.13 25.83
N LEU A 115 3.21 11.30 25.67
CA LEU A 115 2.36 11.28 24.49
C LEU A 115 1.08 12.09 24.71
N HIS A 116 0.85 13.11 23.88
CA HIS A 116 -0.42 13.83 23.83
C HIS A 116 -1.35 13.15 22.83
N LEU A 117 -2.45 12.60 23.33
CA LEU A 117 -3.51 12.01 22.53
C LEU A 117 -4.66 13.02 22.36
N PHE A 118 -5.05 13.27 21.11
CA PHE A 118 -6.19 14.09 20.74
C PHE A 118 -7.22 13.27 19.98
N TRP A 119 -8.50 13.50 20.24
CA TRP A 119 -9.59 12.87 19.49
C TRP A 119 -10.85 13.72 19.54
N LYS A 120 -11.76 13.44 18.61
CA LYS A 120 -13.10 14.00 18.66
C LYS A 120 -14.10 12.95 19.11
N THR A 121 -15.11 13.35 19.86
CA THR A 121 -16.24 12.50 20.19
C THR A 121 -17.55 13.28 20.13
N ARG A 122 -18.67 12.58 20.00
CA ARG A 122 -19.99 13.18 20.02
C ARG A 122 -20.46 13.30 21.47
N SER A 123 -20.83 14.51 21.88
CA SER A 123 -21.44 14.75 23.18
C SER A 123 -22.74 13.98 23.32
N ALA A 124 -22.90 13.23 24.42
CA ALA A 124 -24.17 12.57 24.74
C ALA A 124 -25.29 13.57 25.10
N LYS A 125 -24.91 14.78 25.57
CA LYS A 125 -25.87 15.80 26.00
C LYS A 125 -26.32 16.69 24.84
N SER A 126 -25.39 17.30 24.11
CA SER A 126 -25.72 18.25 23.04
C SER A 126 -25.76 17.64 21.64
N GLY A 127 -25.23 16.44 21.44
CA GLY A 127 -25.06 15.84 20.12
C GLY A 127 -23.99 16.51 19.24
N GLN A 128 -23.36 17.59 19.71
CA GLN A 128 -22.26 18.29 19.04
C GLN A 128 -20.96 17.49 19.11
N ILE A 129 -20.04 17.77 18.20
CA ILE A 129 -18.71 17.15 18.21
C ILE A 129 -17.76 17.97 19.09
N GLU A 130 -17.18 17.32 20.08
CA GLU A 130 -16.25 17.91 21.04
C GLU A 130 -14.83 17.44 20.75
N LEU A 131 -13.84 18.32 20.97
CA LEU A 131 -12.42 17.99 20.87
C LEU A 131 -11.85 17.73 22.27
N TRP A 132 -11.23 16.57 22.45
CA TRP A 132 -10.73 16.08 23.72
C TRP A 132 -9.24 15.73 23.63
N ARG A 133 -8.59 15.71 24.81
CA ARG A 133 -7.18 15.42 24.99
C ARG A 133 -6.95 14.54 26.21
N ALA A 134 -5.93 13.69 26.14
CA ALA A 134 -5.35 12.98 27.27
C ALA A 134 -3.83 12.90 27.15
N LEU A 135 -3.16 12.68 28.28
CA LEU A 135 -1.76 12.28 28.31
C LEU A 135 -1.65 10.78 28.42
N LEU A 136 -0.64 10.24 27.76
CA LEU A 136 -0.26 8.85 27.81
C LEU A 136 1.22 8.72 28.18
N THR A 137 1.54 7.70 28.97
CA THR A 137 2.91 7.16 29.01
C THR A 137 3.25 6.52 27.66
N GLU A 138 4.53 6.22 27.42
CA GLU A 138 4.95 5.44 26.24
C GLU A 138 4.30 4.04 26.20
N ASP A 139 3.92 3.47 27.34
CA ASP A 139 3.17 2.21 27.40
C ASP A 139 1.66 2.38 27.12
N GLY A 140 1.21 3.57 26.74
CA GLY A 140 -0.18 3.86 26.44
C GLY A 140 -1.09 3.91 27.66
N GLN A 141 -0.56 4.17 28.86
CA GLN A 141 -1.37 4.37 30.07
C GLN A 141 -1.76 5.83 30.24
N LEU A 142 -3.03 6.10 30.58
CA LEU A 142 -3.52 7.46 30.83
C LEU A 142 -2.84 8.10 32.03
N GLN A 143 -2.24 9.28 31.82
CA GLN A 143 -1.74 10.13 32.88
C GLN A 143 -2.79 11.20 33.20
N GLY A 144 -3.55 10.98 34.27
CA GLY A 144 -4.63 11.88 34.70
C GLY A 144 -5.90 11.79 33.85
N ALA A 145 -6.84 12.70 34.10
CA ALA A 145 -8.14 12.70 33.44
C ALA A 145 -8.07 13.33 32.04
N ALA A 146 -8.82 12.75 31.10
CA ALA A 146 -9.08 13.37 29.80
C ALA A 146 -9.79 14.73 29.98
N ARG A 147 -9.44 15.70 29.14
CA ARG A 147 -9.97 17.06 29.20
C ARG A 147 -10.52 17.49 27.85
N ARG A 148 -11.62 18.24 27.89
CA ARG A 148 -12.17 18.91 26.71
C ARG A 148 -11.33 20.14 26.39
N ILE A 149 -10.96 20.29 25.12
CA ILE A 149 -10.20 21.44 24.59
C ILE A 149 -11.13 22.45 23.92
N SER A 150 -12.15 21.97 23.19
CA SER A 150 -13.08 22.88 22.52
C SER A 150 -14.05 23.54 23.51
N PRO A 151 -14.47 24.80 23.29
CA PRO A 151 -15.51 25.44 24.10
C PRO A 151 -16.81 24.63 24.14
N ALA A 152 -17.61 24.78 25.21
CA ALA A 152 -18.85 24.04 25.45
C ALA A 152 -19.86 24.10 24.29
N THR A 153 -19.93 25.24 23.63
CA THR A 153 -20.85 25.54 22.52
C THR A 153 -20.33 25.10 21.15
N ALA A 154 -19.05 24.76 21.03
CA ALA A 154 -18.41 24.45 19.76
C ALA A 154 -18.82 23.06 19.23
N ASN A 155 -18.99 22.98 17.91
CA ASN A 155 -19.29 21.77 17.16
C ASN A 155 -18.18 21.49 16.15
N VAL A 156 -17.16 20.74 16.57
CA VAL A 156 -15.89 20.62 15.84
C VAL A 156 -16.00 19.71 14.61
N ASP A 157 -15.86 20.28 13.41
CA ASP A 157 -15.91 19.51 12.16
C ASP A 157 -14.55 18.90 11.78
N SER A 158 -13.48 19.68 11.81
CA SER A 158 -12.12 19.18 11.55
C SER A 158 -11.09 19.92 12.39
N TYR A 159 -9.97 19.27 12.64
CA TYR A 159 -8.88 19.83 13.44
C TYR A 159 -7.52 19.34 12.93
N SER A 160 -6.48 20.12 13.22
CA SER A 160 -5.08 19.79 12.99
C SER A 160 -4.25 20.17 14.21
N ILE A 161 -3.13 19.48 14.38
CA ILE A 161 -2.22 19.69 15.51
C ILE A 161 -0.78 19.87 15.01
N ALA A 162 0.01 20.65 15.74
CA ALA A 162 1.45 20.75 15.55
C ALA A 162 2.15 20.77 16.91
N ALA A 163 3.39 20.26 16.96
CA ALA A 163 4.25 20.44 18.13
C ALA A 163 4.51 21.93 18.33
N ASP A 164 4.51 22.39 19.58
CA ASP A 164 4.92 23.76 19.88
C ASP A 164 6.45 23.91 20.05
N GLY A 165 7.19 22.80 20.00
CA GLY A 165 8.65 22.73 20.17
C GLY A 165 9.15 22.83 21.62
N ALA A 166 8.26 23.05 22.59
CA ALA A 166 8.54 23.11 24.03
C ALA A 166 7.85 21.97 24.81
N GLY A 167 7.40 20.92 24.12
CA GLY A 167 6.65 19.79 24.66
C GLY A 167 5.13 19.98 24.70
N GLY A 168 4.64 21.17 24.36
CA GLY A 168 3.23 21.45 24.20
C GLY A 168 2.70 21.20 22.79
N ALA A 169 1.47 21.63 22.56
CA ALA A 169 0.78 21.44 21.29
C ALA A 169 0.05 22.70 20.84
N ILE A 170 0.06 22.96 19.54
CA ILE A 170 -0.80 23.94 18.89
C ILE A 170 -1.93 23.20 18.21
N ILE A 171 -3.15 23.64 18.45
CA ILE A 171 -4.36 22.99 17.97
C ILE A 171 -5.17 24.01 17.20
N VAL A 172 -5.54 23.67 15.97
CA VAL A 172 -6.44 24.48 15.15
C VAL A 172 -7.65 23.64 14.80
N TRP A 173 -8.84 24.22 14.87
CA TRP A 173 -10.08 23.56 14.46
C TRP A 173 -11.04 24.54 13.79
N ASN A 174 -11.98 23.99 13.03
CA ASN A 174 -13.14 24.75 12.59
C ASN A 174 -14.41 24.31 13.32
N ASP A 175 -15.24 25.28 13.62
CA ASP A 175 -16.61 25.04 14.05
C ASP A 175 -17.51 24.77 12.84
N LYS A 176 -18.33 23.72 12.91
CA LYS A 176 -19.17 23.25 11.81
C LYS A 176 -20.31 24.21 11.49
N ASP A 177 -20.85 24.84 12.51
CA ASP A 177 -22.10 25.59 12.41
C ASP A 177 -21.82 27.04 11.98
N SER A 178 -20.77 27.66 12.55
CA SER A 178 -20.33 29.01 12.21
C SER A 178 -19.31 29.07 11.06
N GLY A 179 -18.52 28.01 10.87
CA GLY A 179 -17.35 28.02 9.99
C GLY A 179 -16.16 28.78 10.56
N GLU A 180 -16.18 29.23 11.82
CA GLU A 180 -15.06 29.96 12.41
C GLU A 180 -13.84 29.05 12.61
N ILE A 181 -12.64 29.58 12.36
CA ILE A 181 -11.37 28.90 12.61
C ILE A 181 -10.79 29.41 13.94
N PHE A 182 -10.51 28.48 14.85
CA PHE A 182 -9.93 28.77 16.16
C PHE A 182 -8.56 28.12 16.31
N VAL A 183 -7.69 28.76 17.08
CA VAL A 183 -6.40 28.23 17.52
C VAL A 183 -6.27 28.30 19.03
N THR A 184 -5.62 27.31 19.63
CA THR A 184 -5.15 27.37 21.01
C THR A 184 -3.77 26.73 21.14
N ARG A 185 -3.04 27.13 22.18
CA ARG A 185 -1.77 26.53 22.58
C ARG A 185 -1.95 25.83 23.90
N LEU A 186 -1.48 24.60 23.96
CA LEU A 186 -1.33 23.84 25.19
C LEU A 186 0.13 23.84 25.61
N ASP A 187 0.41 23.93 26.90
CA ASP A 187 1.74 23.65 27.45
C ASP A 187 2.05 22.14 27.49
N ALA A 188 3.23 21.77 28.00
CA ALA A 188 3.64 20.36 28.12
C ALA A 188 2.74 19.53 29.05
N THR A 189 2.14 20.15 30.06
CA THR A 189 1.14 19.47 30.92
C THR A 189 -0.22 19.34 30.22
N GLY A 190 -0.38 20.06 29.10
CA GLY A 190 -1.55 20.18 28.25
C GLY A 190 -2.63 21.10 28.76
N GLN A 191 -2.28 22.06 29.61
CA GLN A 191 -3.20 23.13 29.95
C GLN A 191 -3.23 24.14 28.80
N PRO A 192 -4.42 24.62 28.40
CA PRO A 192 -4.52 25.79 27.53
C PRO A 192 -3.83 26.99 28.18
N GLN A 193 -2.88 27.59 27.46
CA GLN A 193 -2.19 28.81 27.93
C GLN A 193 -3.06 30.07 27.78
N SER A 194 -4.08 30.00 26.93
CA SER A 194 -5.06 31.06 26.70
C SER A 194 -6.38 30.47 26.23
N GLU A 195 -7.43 31.28 26.25
CA GLU A 195 -8.66 30.96 25.53
C GLU A 195 -8.40 30.80 24.03
N ALA A 196 -9.28 30.03 23.37
CA ALA A 196 -9.24 29.79 21.94
C ALA A 196 -9.36 31.12 21.18
N THR A 197 -8.34 31.46 20.40
CA THR A 197 -8.33 32.68 19.59
C THR A 197 -8.95 32.41 18.23
N ARG A 198 -9.91 33.23 17.82
CA ARG A 198 -10.49 33.15 16.47
C ARG A 198 -9.54 33.76 15.44
N ILE A 199 -9.14 32.98 14.45
CA ILE A 199 -8.24 33.41 13.36
C ILE A 199 -9.02 33.81 12.11
N ALA A 200 -10.12 33.14 11.81
CA ALA A 200 -10.96 33.47 10.65
C ALA A 200 -12.44 33.33 10.99
N ALA A 201 -13.25 34.23 10.44
CA ALA A 201 -14.70 34.21 10.63
C ALA A 201 -15.39 33.11 9.81
N ARG A 202 -14.75 32.63 8.74
CA ARG A 202 -15.24 31.56 7.86
C ARG A 202 -14.10 30.71 7.35
N GLY A 203 -14.31 29.40 7.34
CA GLY A 203 -13.33 28.44 6.91
C GLY A 203 -13.70 27.00 7.25
N SER A 204 -13.02 26.06 6.61
CA SER A 204 -13.08 24.63 6.92
C SER A 204 -11.75 23.95 6.60
N SER A 205 -11.58 22.72 7.09
CA SER A 205 -10.39 21.89 6.85
C SER A 205 -9.06 22.61 7.17
N PRO A 206 -8.89 23.22 8.35
CA PRO A 206 -7.63 23.87 8.67
C PRO A 206 -6.49 22.84 8.79
N ASP A 207 -5.29 23.24 8.38
CA ASP A 207 -4.07 22.47 8.61
C ASP A 207 -2.95 23.39 9.08
N VAL A 208 -2.21 22.95 10.10
CA VAL A 208 -1.22 23.77 10.80
C VAL A 208 0.12 23.07 10.87
N ARG A 209 1.19 23.85 10.73
CA ARG A 209 2.59 23.42 10.91
C ARG A 209 3.35 24.54 11.63
N VAL A 210 4.38 24.16 12.36
CA VAL A 210 5.32 25.10 12.99
C VAL A 210 6.67 24.86 12.35
N ASP A 211 7.30 25.93 11.87
CA ASP A 211 8.65 25.86 11.29
C ASP A 211 9.73 25.83 12.39
N SER A 212 10.97 25.61 11.96
CA SER A 212 12.14 25.63 12.84
C SER A 212 12.41 26.99 13.51
N GLN A 213 11.84 28.08 12.98
CA GLN A 213 11.94 29.44 13.53
C GLN A 213 10.85 29.74 14.56
N GLY A 214 9.89 28.84 14.76
CA GLY A 214 8.76 29.01 15.66
C GLY A 214 7.60 29.83 15.07
N LEU A 215 7.57 30.02 13.76
CA LEU A 215 6.44 30.57 13.04
C LEU A 215 5.38 29.48 12.83
N LEU A 216 4.15 29.80 13.17
CA LEU A 216 2.98 28.99 12.90
C LEU A 216 2.49 29.31 11.50
N HIS A 217 2.45 28.29 10.64
CA HIS A 217 1.85 28.34 9.31
C HIS A 217 0.47 27.69 9.35
N LEU A 218 -0.54 28.42 8.89
CA LEU A 218 -1.92 27.94 8.88
C LEU A 218 -2.54 28.11 7.50
N VAL A 219 -3.16 27.05 7.01
CA VAL A 219 -3.99 27.05 5.80
C VAL A 219 -5.40 26.58 6.10
N TRP A 220 -6.37 27.13 5.39
CA TRP A 220 -7.76 26.67 5.44
C TRP A 220 -8.46 26.92 4.12
N ARG A 221 -9.67 26.38 4.01
CA ARG A 221 -10.53 26.49 2.85
C ARG A 221 -11.72 27.41 3.14
N GLU A 222 -12.07 28.24 2.17
CA GLU A 222 -13.36 28.93 2.14
C GLU A 222 -13.99 28.76 0.74
N GLY A 223 -15.07 27.99 0.65
CA GLY A 223 -15.69 27.67 -0.65
C GLY A 223 -14.73 26.90 -1.58
N ASN A 224 -14.29 27.54 -2.66
CA ASN A 224 -13.31 26.98 -3.60
C ASN A 224 -11.95 27.70 -3.56
N ARG A 225 -11.67 28.44 -2.48
CA ARG A 225 -10.43 29.18 -2.29
C ARG A 225 -9.66 28.63 -1.09
N PHE A 226 -8.34 28.66 -1.18
CA PHE A 226 -7.45 28.38 -0.06
C PHE A 226 -6.78 29.66 0.40
N TYR A 227 -6.74 29.81 1.72
CA TYR A 227 -6.10 30.93 2.40
C TYR A 227 -4.94 30.44 3.24
N TYR A 228 -3.98 31.33 3.43
CA TYR A 228 -2.77 31.12 4.19
C TYR A 228 -2.49 32.32 5.07
N THR A 229 -1.99 32.05 6.28
CA THR A 229 -1.40 33.06 7.15
C THR A 229 -0.24 32.44 7.91
N ALA A 230 0.68 33.28 8.38
CA ALA A 230 1.72 32.86 9.29
C ALA A 230 2.00 33.94 10.35
N PHE A 231 2.24 33.51 11.58
CA PHE A 231 2.48 34.38 12.73
C PHE A 231 3.25 33.63 13.82
N PRO A 232 3.90 34.33 14.77
CA PRO A 232 4.63 33.67 15.85
C PRO A 232 3.73 32.72 16.66
N LYS A 233 4.23 31.52 16.99
CA LYS A 233 3.47 30.50 17.75
C LYS A 233 3.01 30.95 19.15
N THR A 234 3.56 32.04 19.67
CA THR A 234 3.24 32.61 20.99
C THR A 234 2.17 33.70 20.94
N THR A 235 1.87 34.24 19.75
CA THR A 235 0.95 35.38 19.60
C THR A 235 0.05 35.14 18.42
N PHE A 236 -1.21 34.79 18.71
CA PHE A 236 -2.22 34.41 17.72
C PHE A 236 -2.92 35.63 17.10
N SER A 237 -2.11 36.59 16.66
CA SER A 237 -2.59 37.77 15.95
C SER A 237 -1.98 37.77 14.56
N PRO A 238 -2.75 37.52 13.49
CA PRO A 238 -2.23 37.65 12.14
C PRO A 238 -1.86 39.13 11.89
N ALA A 239 -0.58 39.40 11.64
CA ALA A 239 -0.08 40.75 11.36
C ALA A 239 -0.60 41.33 10.02
N SER A 240 -1.30 40.52 9.22
CA SER A 240 -1.80 40.86 7.89
C SER A 240 -3.04 40.02 7.57
N PRO A 241 -3.95 40.53 6.71
CA PRO A 241 -5.10 39.75 6.28
C PRO A 241 -4.64 38.44 5.63
N PRO A 242 -5.43 37.36 5.77
CA PRO A 242 -5.14 36.09 5.13
C PRO A 242 -4.89 36.21 3.62
N LEU A 243 -3.80 35.61 3.14
CA LEU A 243 -3.46 35.59 1.73
C LEU A 243 -4.22 34.46 1.02
N GLN A 244 -4.92 34.76 -0.07
CA GLN A 244 -5.45 33.73 -0.96
C GLN A 244 -4.32 33.11 -1.77
N ILE A 245 -4.05 31.81 -1.58
CA ILE A 245 -2.92 31.11 -2.22
C ILE A 245 -3.32 30.28 -3.44
N ALA A 246 -4.58 29.85 -3.51
CA ALA A 246 -5.10 29.06 -4.62
C ALA A 246 -6.62 29.23 -4.78
N ARG A 247 -7.09 29.05 -6.02
CA ARG A 247 -8.50 28.91 -6.37
C ARG A 247 -8.69 27.59 -7.12
N ILE A 248 -9.72 26.85 -6.75
CA ILE A 248 -9.98 25.49 -7.21
C ILE A 248 -11.20 25.52 -8.13
N SER A 249 -11.07 24.85 -9.26
CA SER A 249 -12.21 24.56 -10.13
C SER A 249 -12.85 23.27 -9.64
N LEU A 250 -14.10 23.35 -9.18
CA LEU A 250 -14.90 22.21 -8.73
C LEU A 250 -16.09 22.08 -9.67
N GLY A 251 -16.25 20.91 -10.29
CA GLY A 251 -17.45 20.53 -11.03
C GLY A 251 -18.57 20.06 -10.09
N THR A 252 -19.76 19.89 -10.66
CA THR A 252 -20.91 19.33 -9.93
C THR A 252 -20.59 17.89 -9.51
N GLY A 253 -20.75 17.59 -8.22
CA GLY A 253 -20.49 16.27 -7.63
C GLY A 253 -19.02 16.00 -7.28
N ASP A 254 -18.11 16.95 -7.51
CA ASP A 254 -16.73 16.82 -7.07
C ASP A 254 -16.63 16.91 -5.54
N SER A 255 -15.79 16.04 -4.97
CA SER A 255 -15.40 16.11 -3.57
C SER A 255 -13.93 16.51 -3.45
N LEU A 256 -13.63 17.44 -2.55
CA LEU A 256 -12.29 17.96 -2.32
C LEU A 256 -11.73 17.46 -1.00
N ILE A 257 -10.47 17.01 -1.02
CA ILE A 257 -9.68 16.70 0.17
C ILE A 257 -8.47 17.64 0.22
N GLY A 258 -8.28 18.28 1.36
CA GLY A 258 -7.28 19.31 1.58
C GLY A 258 -7.91 20.63 2.05
N PRO A 259 -7.12 21.68 2.25
CA PRO A 259 -5.67 21.76 1.99
C PRO A 259 -4.84 20.90 2.97
N LYS A 260 -3.65 20.49 2.55
CA LYS A 260 -2.64 19.80 3.38
C LYS A 260 -1.32 20.53 3.33
N LEU A 261 -0.83 20.91 4.50
CA LEU A 261 0.32 21.78 4.66
C LEU A 261 1.58 20.97 4.95
N GLY A 262 2.67 21.26 4.24
CA GLY A 262 3.99 20.71 4.52
C GLY A 262 5.06 21.78 4.42
N LEU A 263 6.15 21.61 5.18
CA LEU A 263 7.27 22.53 5.25
C LEU A 263 8.57 21.81 4.87
N SER A 264 9.48 22.52 4.21
CA SER A 264 10.84 22.03 3.95
C SER A 264 11.77 23.19 3.62
N LYS A 265 12.85 23.38 4.38
CA LYS A 265 13.90 24.41 4.16
C LYS A 265 13.34 25.78 3.75
N GLY A 266 12.43 26.34 4.54
CA GLY A 266 11.83 27.65 4.27
C GLY A 266 10.86 27.70 3.08
N TRP A 267 10.46 26.55 2.53
CA TRP A 267 9.37 26.45 1.56
C TRP A 267 8.09 25.93 2.22
N VAL A 268 6.97 26.52 1.81
CA VAL A 268 5.63 26.08 2.17
C VAL A 268 5.02 25.37 0.98
N TYR A 269 4.48 24.18 1.22
CA TYR A 269 3.75 23.38 0.24
C TYR A 269 2.32 23.18 0.70
N VAL A 270 1.38 23.36 -0.24
CA VAL A 270 -0.04 23.11 0.01
C VAL A 270 -0.54 22.14 -1.04
N LEU A 271 -1.02 20.98 -0.60
CA LEU A 271 -1.52 19.90 -1.43
C LEU A 271 -3.02 19.72 -1.27
N TRP A 272 -3.69 19.30 -2.34
CA TRP A 272 -5.10 18.91 -2.31
C TRP A 272 -5.39 17.90 -3.41
N SER A 273 -6.56 17.26 -3.33
CA SER A 273 -7.04 16.38 -4.39
C SER A 273 -8.54 16.51 -4.58
N THR A 274 -8.98 16.46 -5.82
CA THR A 274 -10.39 16.41 -6.23
C THR A 274 -10.74 15.00 -6.69
N LEU A 275 -11.91 14.51 -6.27
CA LEU A 275 -12.49 13.23 -6.67
C LEU A 275 -13.83 13.52 -7.34
N SER A 276 -13.95 13.14 -8.62
CA SER A 276 -15.18 13.28 -9.38
C SER A 276 -16.12 12.11 -9.11
N ARG A 277 -17.34 12.39 -8.65
CA ARG A 277 -18.34 11.37 -8.27
C ARG A 277 -19.47 11.21 -9.29
N SER A 278 -19.48 12.03 -10.34
CA SER A 278 -20.51 12.06 -11.37
C SER A 278 -19.95 12.46 -12.72
N GLY A 279 -20.72 12.24 -13.78
CA GLY A 279 -20.32 12.53 -15.15
C GLY A 279 -19.35 11.50 -15.73
N LEU A 280 -18.75 11.81 -16.88
CA LEU A 280 -17.83 10.92 -17.60
C LEU A 280 -16.53 10.65 -16.83
N ALA A 281 -16.16 11.51 -15.89
CA ALA A 281 -14.97 11.38 -15.05
C ALA A 281 -15.25 10.70 -13.70
N ALA A 282 -16.45 10.12 -13.50
CA ALA A 282 -16.83 9.50 -12.23
C ALA A 282 -15.84 8.39 -11.83
N GLY A 283 -15.35 8.45 -10.59
CA GLY A 283 -14.37 7.49 -10.06
C GLY A 283 -12.91 7.87 -10.33
N THR A 284 -12.64 8.98 -11.04
CA THR A 284 -11.28 9.52 -11.20
C THR A 284 -10.95 10.56 -10.13
N ALA A 285 -9.67 10.68 -9.79
CA ALA A 285 -9.19 11.66 -8.83
C ALA A 285 -7.86 12.27 -9.28
N SER A 286 -7.68 13.57 -9.04
CA SER A 286 -6.43 14.25 -9.34
C SER A 286 -5.93 15.01 -8.12
N ALA A 287 -4.62 14.95 -7.88
CA ALA A 287 -3.96 15.72 -6.85
C ALA A 287 -3.17 16.87 -7.47
N GLN A 288 -3.14 17.99 -6.76
CA GLN A 288 -2.45 19.20 -7.15
C GLN A 288 -1.70 19.78 -5.95
N PHE A 289 -0.69 20.57 -6.23
CA PHE A 289 0.04 21.29 -5.22
C PHE A 289 0.41 22.70 -5.67
N THR A 290 0.62 23.57 -4.70
CA THR A 290 1.26 24.88 -4.88
C THR A 290 2.36 25.03 -3.85
N ALA A 291 3.40 25.79 -4.18
CA ALA A 291 4.51 26.04 -3.26
C ALA A 291 5.05 27.46 -3.41
N PHE A 292 5.49 28.02 -2.30
CA PHE A 292 6.09 29.36 -2.24
C PHE A 292 7.09 29.45 -1.08
N PRO A 293 8.08 30.36 -1.15
CA PRO A 293 8.97 30.64 -0.02
C PRO A 293 8.18 31.19 1.17
N ALA A 294 8.49 30.72 2.39
CA ALA A 294 7.82 31.12 3.63
C ALA A 294 7.92 32.64 3.90
N ASN A 295 9.04 33.24 3.51
CA ASN A 295 9.31 34.68 3.66
C ASN A 295 8.66 35.56 2.58
N ALA A 296 8.14 34.96 1.51
CA ALA A 296 7.51 35.68 0.40
C ALA A 296 6.26 34.93 -0.08
N PRO A 297 5.23 34.78 0.77
CA PRO A 297 4.02 34.06 0.42
C PRO A 297 3.29 34.78 -0.71
N LYS A 298 2.86 34.02 -1.72
CA LYS A 298 2.15 34.54 -2.89
C LYS A 298 1.14 33.54 -3.41
N MET A 299 0.12 34.05 -4.11
CA MET A 299 -0.70 33.19 -4.94
C MET A 299 0.17 32.56 -6.03
N ALA A 300 0.17 31.23 -6.09
CA ALA A 300 1.00 30.48 -7.03
C ALA A 300 0.14 29.49 -7.81
N LYS A 301 0.50 29.27 -9.07
CA LYS A 301 -0.23 28.38 -9.98
C LYS A 301 -0.24 26.96 -9.42
N ALA A 302 -1.42 26.35 -9.38
CA ALA A 302 -1.59 24.95 -9.06
C ALA A 302 -0.87 24.08 -10.10
N ARG A 303 -0.07 23.13 -9.64
CA ARG A 303 0.65 22.16 -10.46
C ARG A 303 0.08 20.77 -10.21
N PRO A 304 -0.19 19.96 -11.25
CA PRO A 304 -0.65 18.59 -11.07
C PRO A 304 0.45 17.70 -10.49
N LEU A 305 0.05 16.70 -9.71
CA LEU A 305 0.90 15.58 -9.33
C LEU A 305 0.63 14.42 -10.29
N ILE A 306 1.60 14.14 -11.16
CA ILE A 306 1.52 13.06 -12.13
C ILE A 306 2.38 11.90 -11.63
N ILE A 307 1.76 10.73 -11.56
CA ILE A 307 2.37 9.50 -11.08
C ILE A 307 2.05 8.42 -12.11
N SER A 308 3.04 7.61 -12.49
CA SER A 308 2.79 6.54 -13.45
C SER A 308 1.90 5.47 -12.84
N ILE A 309 1.07 4.87 -13.68
CA ILE A 309 0.18 3.76 -13.38
C ILE A 309 0.94 2.43 -13.38
N SER A 310 2.11 2.32 -14.02
CA SER A 310 2.86 1.08 -14.21
C SER A 310 4.18 1.04 -13.43
N ALA A 311 4.82 2.20 -13.22
CA ALA A 311 6.13 2.26 -12.57
C ALA A 311 5.99 2.41 -11.05
N ALA A 312 6.75 1.59 -10.30
CA ALA A 312 6.75 1.61 -8.84
C ALA A 312 7.56 2.78 -8.24
N GLU A 313 8.45 3.37 -9.01
CA GLU A 313 9.23 4.56 -8.66
C GLU A 313 9.36 5.44 -9.91
N GLY A 314 9.51 6.75 -9.74
CA GLY A 314 9.73 7.65 -10.86
C GLY A 314 10.19 9.03 -10.43
N ASP A 315 10.96 9.68 -11.28
CA ASP A 315 11.49 11.02 -11.07
C ASP A 315 10.59 12.08 -11.72
N ALA A 316 10.56 13.29 -11.14
CA ALA A 316 9.76 14.39 -11.66
C ALA A 316 10.18 14.90 -13.05
N GLY A 317 11.39 14.52 -13.52
CA GLY A 317 11.98 14.98 -14.78
C GLY A 317 11.52 14.20 -16.03
N ALA A 318 10.91 13.03 -15.86
CA ALA A 318 10.35 12.24 -16.96
C ALA A 318 8.82 12.18 -16.78
N PRO A 319 8.05 13.11 -17.36
CA PRO A 319 6.60 12.95 -17.35
C PRO A 319 6.27 11.60 -18.02
N PRO A 320 5.49 10.72 -17.39
CA PRO A 320 5.02 9.53 -18.07
C PRO A 320 4.28 9.96 -19.34
N VAL A 321 4.47 9.22 -20.43
CA VAL A 321 3.69 9.43 -21.66
C VAL A 321 2.20 9.38 -21.26
N ASP A 322 1.34 10.27 -21.77
CA ASP A 322 -0.02 10.52 -21.21
C ASP A 322 -0.88 9.26 -20.91
N PHE A 323 -0.65 8.14 -21.60
CA PHE A 323 -1.33 6.84 -21.37
C PHE A 323 -0.79 6.02 -20.19
N GLU A 324 0.31 6.44 -19.57
CA GLU A 324 0.91 5.81 -18.40
C GLU A 324 0.63 6.59 -17.12
N ALA A 325 -0.12 7.69 -17.14
CA ALA A 325 -0.47 8.42 -15.92
C ALA A 325 -1.64 7.76 -15.17
N SER A 326 -1.54 7.71 -13.83
CA SER A 326 -2.65 7.27 -12.99
C SER A 326 -3.80 8.27 -13.04
N ASP A 327 -5.00 7.78 -13.33
CA ASP A 327 -6.26 8.54 -13.33
C ASP A 327 -6.83 8.76 -11.91
N PHE A 328 -6.13 8.27 -10.88
CA PHE A 328 -6.57 8.33 -9.50
C PHE A 328 -5.38 8.66 -8.59
N VAL A 329 -5.20 9.94 -8.29
CA VAL A 329 -4.25 10.45 -7.29
C VAL A 329 -5.03 11.20 -6.21
N HIS A 330 -5.14 10.63 -5.01
CA HIS A 330 -6.12 11.08 -4.01
C HIS A 330 -5.60 11.04 -2.57
N GLN A 331 -6.26 11.77 -1.66
CA GLN A 331 -5.99 11.76 -0.22
C GLN A 331 -4.52 12.05 0.15
N PRO A 332 -3.95 13.20 -0.26
CA PRO A 332 -2.62 13.56 0.19
C PRO A 332 -2.60 13.74 1.72
N GLY A 333 -1.48 13.37 2.33
CA GLY A 333 -1.14 13.60 3.73
C GLY A 333 0.35 13.90 3.84
N THR A 334 0.70 15.05 4.41
CA THR A 334 2.09 15.50 4.54
C THR A 334 2.71 15.01 5.84
N ALA A 335 4.00 14.68 5.81
CA ALA A 335 4.76 14.40 7.02
C ALA A 335 4.78 15.64 7.94
N PRO A 336 4.76 15.46 9.27
CA PRO A 336 4.93 16.55 10.22
C PRO A 336 6.39 17.05 10.22
N GLY A 337 6.60 18.28 10.71
CA GLY A 337 7.92 18.88 10.86
C GLY A 337 8.45 19.62 9.62
N GLU A 338 9.65 20.16 9.74
CA GLU A 338 10.41 20.83 8.67
C GLU A 338 11.73 20.09 8.43
N GLY A 339 11.74 19.23 7.42
CA GLY A 339 12.93 18.48 7.00
C GLY A 339 13.70 19.15 5.87
N SER A 340 14.76 18.47 5.39
CA SER A 340 15.48 18.88 4.19
C SER A 340 14.68 18.71 2.90
N GLN A 341 13.72 17.80 2.93
CA GLN A 341 12.73 17.51 1.91
C GLN A 341 11.39 17.29 2.61
N LEU A 342 10.29 17.56 1.90
CA LEU A 342 8.95 17.22 2.36
C LEU A 342 8.52 15.90 1.72
N ALA A 343 8.15 14.93 2.55
CA ALA A 343 7.44 13.73 2.12
C ALA A 343 5.93 13.89 2.29
N ALA A 344 5.15 13.38 1.34
CA ALA A 344 3.71 13.23 1.49
C ALA A 344 3.26 11.86 0.99
N ALA A 345 2.37 11.21 1.73
CA ALA A 345 1.72 9.98 1.29
C ALA A 345 0.40 10.29 0.60
N LEU A 346 0.05 9.50 -0.40
CA LEU A 346 -1.20 9.62 -1.15
C LEU A 346 -1.61 8.25 -1.71
N LEU A 347 -2.81 8.20 -2.27
CA LEU A 347 -3.35 7.04 -2.94
C LEU A 347 -3.17 7.19 -4.45
N VAL A 348 -2.65 6.15 -5.09
CA VAL A 348 -2.48 6.09 -6.55
C VAL A 348 -3.09 4.81 -7.09
N LYS A 349 -3.81 4.87 -8.23
CA LYS A 349 -4.19 3.64 -8.95
C LYS A 349 -2.99 3.13 -9.73
N GLN A 350 -2.67 1.84 -9.58
CA GLN A 350 -1.55 1.16 -10.20
C GLN A 350 -2.03 -0.09 -10.94
N LEU A 351 -1.53 -0.29 -12.15
CA LEU A 351 -1.76 -1.47 -12.96
C LEU A 351 -1.07 -2.66 -12.33
N ARG A 352 -1.84 -3.71 -12.13
CA ARG A 352 -1.38 -5.02 -11.71
C ARG A 352 -2.05 -6.06 -12.58
N ARG A 353 -1.27 -6.68 -13.48
CA ARG A 353 -1.78 -7.58 -14.52
C ARG A 353 -2.73 -6.82 -15.46
N TYR A 354 -4.03 -7.09 -15.42
CA TYR A 354 -5.09 -6.42 -16.18
C TYR A 354 -6.01 -5.56 -15.31
N ASP A 355 -5.81 -5.59 -13.98
CA ASP A 355 -6.58 -4.81 -13.04
C ASP A 355 -5.80 -3.59 -12.57
N ALA A 356 -6.54 -2.55 -12.16
CA ALA A 356 -5.96 -1.33 -11.64
C ALA A 356 -6.39 -1.13 -10.18
N ILE A 357 -5.44 -1.29 -9.26
CA ILE A 357 -5.68 -1.32 -7.81
C ILE A 357 -5.14 -0.04 -7.18
N VAL A 358 -5.90 0.56 -6.25
CA VAL A 358 -5.43 1.73 -5.49
C VAL A 358 -4.43 1.31 -4.42
N GLN A 359 -3.22 1.84 -4.54
CA GLN A 359 -2.05 1.60 -3.70
C GLN A 359 -1.63 2.89 -2.98
N VAL A 360 -0.71 2.77 -2.03
CA VAL A 360 -0.12 3.91 -1.34
C VAL A 360 1.20 4.28 -1.99
N ALA A 361 1.34 5.56 -2.36
CA ALA A 361 2.59 6.14 -2.83
C ALA A 361 3.05 7.25 -1.89
N THR A 362 4.37 7.43 -1.85
CA THR A 362 5.02 8.56 -1.20
C THR A 362 5.63 9.44 -2.27
N VAL A 363 5.34 10.74 -2.23
CA VAL A 363 5.91 11.77 -3.11
C VAL A 363 6.88 12.64 -2.31
N LEU A 364 7.96 13.08 -2.96
CA LEU A 364 9.00 13.91 -2.38
C LEU A 364 9.01 15.31 -3.01
N PHE A 365 9.20 16.31 -2.17
CA PHE A 365 9.33 17.70 -2.59
C PHE A 365 10.59 18.35 -2.02
N ALA A 366 11.22 19.21 -2.81
CA ALA A 366 12.32 20.07 -2.39
C ALA A 366 12.37 21.31 -3.27
N ASP A 367 12.86 22.43 -2.74
CA ASP A 367 13.08 23.69 -3.48
C ASP A 367 11.86 24.17 -4.26
N GLY A 368 10.67 24.06 -3.65
CA GLY A 368 9.40 24.42 -4.27
C GLY A 368 8.95 23.49 -5.41
N GLN A 369 9.61 22.36 -5.65
CA GLN A 369 9.31 21.42 -6.74
C GLN A 369 8.98 20.02 -6.23
N TYR A 370 8.19 19.29 -7.03
CA TYR A 370 8.05 17.84 -6.93
C TYR A 370 9.32 17.19 -7.49
N LYS A 371 9.87 16.19 -6.79
CA LYS A 371 11.14 15.53 -7.16
C LYS A 371 10.94 14.11 -7.68
N GLY A 372 9.92 13.41 -7.21
CA GLY A 372 9.63 12.05 -7.63
C GLY A 372 8.73 11.32 -6.62
N TYR A 373 8.45 10.06 -6.90
CA TYR A 373 7.59 9.21 -6.09
C TYR A 373 8.12 7.78 -5.96
N GLN A 374 7.66 7.10 -4.92
CA GLN A 374 7.90 5.67 -4.67
C GLN A 374 6.63 5.03 -4.10
N LEU A 375 6.31 3.81 -4.50
CA LEU A 375 5.24 3.03 -3.87
C LEU A 375 5.67 2.58 -2.47
N ALA A 376 4.84 2.85 -1.47
CA ALA A 376 5.07 2.45 -0.07
C ALA A 376 4.37 1.13 0.28
N GLY A 377 3.29 0.78 -0.43
CA GLY A 377 2.55 -0.45 -0.24
C GLY A 377 2.18 -1.11 -1.57
N LYS A 378 2.23 -2.45 -1.61
CA LYS A 378 1.75 -3.27 -2.73
C LYS A 378 0.83 -4.36 -2.22
N THR A 379 -0.45 -4.07 -2.32
CA THR A 379 -1.50 -4.78 -1.59
C THR A 379 -2.53 -5.32 -2.58
N MET A 380 -3.37 -6.26 -2.12
CA MET A 380 -4.36 -6.92 -3.00
C MET A 380 -5.75 -6.27 -2.91
N THR A 381 -5.94 -5.32 -2.00
CA THR A 381 -7.23 -4.66 -1.80
C THR A 381 -7.10 -3.14 -1.88
N LEU A 382 -8.23 -2.46 -1.91
CA LEU A 382 -8.28 -1.01 -2.02
C LEU A 382 -7.65 -0.34 -0.79
N SER A 383 -6.56 0.39 -1.01
CA SER A 383 -5.89 1.20 0.01
C SER A 383 -6.63 2.53 0.26
N ARG A 384 -6.68 2.97 1.52
CA ARG A 384 -7.38 4.21 1.93
C ARG A 384 -6.67 4.92 3.08
N GLN A 385 -6.85 6.24 3.13
CA GLN A 385 -6.46 7.12 4.24
C GLN A 385 -5.01 6.92 4.72
N PRO A 386 -4.02 7.13 3.85
CA PRO A 386 -2.63 7.02 4.25
C PRO A 386 -2.28 8.14 5.25
N ALA A 387 -1.47 7.81 6.25
CA ALA A 387 -0.85 8.75 7.15
C ALA A 387 0.65 8.48 7.18
N ILE A 388 1.45 9.55 7.14
CA ILE A 388 2.91 9.48 7.08
C ILE A 388 3.52 10.28 8.23
N THR A 389 4.58 9.74 8.81
CA THR A 389 5.47 10.44 9.74
C THR A 389 6.92 10.14 9.39
N GLY A 390 7.85 10.95 9.91
CA GLY A 390 9.28 10.72 9.75
C GLY A 390 10.04 10.94 11.05
N ASP A 391 11.22 10.33 11.16
CA ASP A 391 12.14 10.49 12.29
C ASP A 391 13.21 11.56 11.99
N GLY A 392 14.09 11.81 12.96
CA GLY A 392 15.20 12.77 12.82
C GLY A 392 16.30 12.33 11.85
N GLN A 393 16.29 11.06 11.43
CA GLN A 393 17.25 10.48 10.47
C GLN A 393 16.74 10.57 9.03
N GLY A 394 15.48 11.00 8.82
CA GLY A 394 14.84 11.07 7.51
C GLY A 394 14.21 9.75 7.06
N ASN A 395 14.08 8.76 7.94
CA ASN A 395 13.28 7.58 7.61
C ASN A 395 11.79 7.95 7.68
N LEU A 396 11.00 7.30 6.82
CA LEU A 396 9.58 7.53 6.67
C LEU A 396 8.81 6.30 7.12
N TYR A 397 7.67 6.54 7.76
CA TYR A 397 6.77 5.53 8.30
C TYR A 397 5.37 5.84 7.82
N VAL A 398 4.73 4.89 7.14
CA VAL A 398 3.41 5.07 6.54
C VAL A 398 2.47 4.01 7.06
N VAL A 399 1.30 4.44 7.49
CA VAL A 399 0.17 3.56 7.83
C VAL A 399 -1.00 3.84 6.90
N TRP A 400 -1.72 2.79 6.52
CA TRP A 400 -2.91 2.92 5.67
C TRP A 400 -3.91 1.83 5.99
N ARG A 401 -5.14 2.01 5.49
CA ARG A 401 -6.24 1.08 5.67
C ARG A 401 -6.53 0.30 4.42
N GLU A 402 -7.03 -0.92 4.60
CA GLU A 402 -7.35 -1.85 3.53
C GLU A 402 -8.70 -2.54 3.67
N GLY A 403 -9.23 -2.97 2.53
CA GLY A 403 -10.52 -3.60 2.38
C GLY A 403 -11.63 -2.63 1.96
N SER A 404 -12.77 -3.17 1.52
CA SER A 404 -13.93 -2.39 1.04
C SER A 404 -14.43 -1.37 2.08
N LYS A 405 -14.32 -1.70 3.37
CA LYS A 405 -14.61 -0.83 4.51
C LYS A 405 -13.38 -0.26 5.22
N GLY A 406 -12.16 -0.64 4.80
CA GLY A 406 -10.91 -0.21 5.44
C GLY A 406 -10.67 -0.85 6.81
N GLU A 407 -11.09 -2.10 7.01
CA GLU A 407 -11.09 -2.75 8.33
C GLU A 407 -9.71 -3.25 8.75
N LYS A 408 -8.74 -3.37 7.84
CA LYS A 408 -7.36 -3.77 8.15
C LYS A 408 -6.44 -2.55 8.19
N LEU A 409 -5.49 -2.52 9.12
CA LEU A 409 -4.43 -1.49 9.19
C LEU A 409 -3.10 -2.09 8.79
N TYR A 410 -2.43 -1.46 7.83
CA TYR A 410 -1.11 -1.83 7.36
C TYR A 410 -0.08 -0.75 7.67
N PHE A 411 1.19 -1.17 7.71
CA PHE A 411 2.34 -0.34 8.02
C PHE A 411 3.53 -0.70 7.12
N ALA A 412 4.26 0.30 6.65
CA ALA A 412 5.56 0.13 6.01
C ALA A 412 6.49 1.28 6.39
N ALA A 413 7.80 1.03 6.28
CA ALA A 413 8.81 2.02 6.59
C ALA A 413 10.02 1.93 5.65
N THR A 414 10.76 3.03 5.55
CA THR A 414 12.06 3.08 4.84
C THR A 414 13.25 2.74 5.77
N ALA A 415 13.02 2.71 7.08
CA ALA A 415 14.02 2.41 8.10
C ALA A 415 14.77 1.09 7.80
N PRO A 416 16.11 1.10 7.70
CA PRO A 416 16.89 -0.08 7.31
C PRO A 416 16.68 -1.30 8.22
N GLN A 417 16.52 -1.06 9.52
CA GLN A 417 16.34 -2.11 10.53
C GLN A 417 15.00 -2.85 10.35
N ILE A 418 13.92 -2.11 10.04
CA ILE A 418 12.61 -2.69 9.71
C ILE A 418 12.68 -3.44 8.38
N ARG A 419 13.33 -2.87 7.36
CA ARG A 419 13.50 -3.54 6.06
C ARG A 419 14.26 -4.86 6.19
N ALA A 420 15.34 -4.89 6.98
CA ALA A 420 16.14 -6.09 7.19
C ALA A 420 15.37 -7.26 7.83
N VAL A 421 14.31 -6.97 8.59
CA VAL A 421 13.43 -7.98 9.18
C VAL A 421 12.28 -8.31 8.24
N SER A 422 11.57 -7.28 7.76
CA SER A 422 10.38 -7.44 6.93
C SER A 422 10.69 -7.98 5.54
N ASP A 423 11.88 -7.80 4.98
CA ASP A 423 12.19 -8.34 3.64
C ASP A 423 12.54 -9.84 3.65
N LYS A 424 12.71 -10.45 4.82
CA LYS A 424 13.01 -11.89 4.94
C LYS A 424 11.72 -12.70 4.79
N PHE A 425 11.64 -13.55 3.76
CA PHE A 425 10.55 -14.51 3.61
C PHE A 425 10.48 -15.43 4.84
N SER A 426 9.32 -15.43 5.50
CA SER A 426 9.04 -16.40 6.55
C SER A 426 8.68 -17.77 5.94
N LEU A 427 8.83 -18.85 6.70
CA LEU A 427 8.36 -20.18 6.27
C LEU A 427 6.84 -20.16 5.97
N GLY A 428 6.08 -19.38 6.76
CA GLY A 428 4.65 -19.16 6.53
C GLY A 428 4.36 -18.41 5.23
N ASP A 429 5.19 -17.42 4.87
CA ASP A 429 5.08 -16.73 3.58
C ASP A 429 5.29 -17.71 2.44
N MET A 430 6.32 -18.56 2.51
CA MET A 430 6.60 -19.56 1.48
C MET A 430 5.50 -20.61 1.34
N ILE A 431 4.92 -21.08 2.45
CA ILE A 431 3.80 -22.03 2.43
C ILE A 431 2.55 -21.38 1.82
N ASN A 432 2.19 -20.18 2.26
CA ASN A 432 1.02 -19.46 1.71
C ASN A 432 1.20 -19.12 0.23
N LEU A 433 2.42 -18.78 -0.18
CA LEU A 433 2.76 -18.50 -1.56
C LEU A 433 2.72 -19.78 -2.41
N GLY A 434 3.18 -20.91 -1.86
CA GLY A 434 3.05 -22.24 -2.47
C GLY A 434 1.60 -22.72 -2.56
N LEU A 435 0.76 -22.44 -1.57
CA LEU A 435 -0.67 -22.77 -1.59
C LEU A 435 -1.44 -21.88 -2.57
N ARG A 436 -1.23 -20.57 -2.56
CA ARG A 436 -1.86 -19.63 -3.51
C ARG A 436 -1.42 -19.92 -4.95
N GLY A 437 -0.12 -20.06 -5.17
CA GLY A 437 0.42 -20.45 -6.47
C GLY A 437 -0.03 -21.84 -6.91
N GLY A 438 -0.13 -22.77 -5.96
CA GLY A 438 -0.62 -24.13 -6.20
C GLY A 438 -2.11 -24.17 -6.57
N PHE A 439 -2.98 -23.41 -5.91
CA PHE A 439 -4.41 -23.32 -6.23
C PHE A 439 -4.65 -22.60 -7.57
N GLU A 440 -3.97 -21.49 -7.84
CA GLU A 440 -4.05 -20.82 -9.15
C GLU A 440 -3.50 -21.72 -10.26
N GLY A 441 -2.40 -22.44 -10.01
CA GLY A 441 -1.86 -23.43 -10.93
C GLY A 441 -2.78 -24.64 -11.15
N LEU A 442 -3.45 -25.14 -10.11
CA LEU A 442 -4.44 -26.22 -10.21
C LEU A 442 -5.69 -25.77 -10.99
N ALA A 443 -6.18 -24.56 -10.72
CA ALA A 443 -7.29 -23.97 -11.47
C ALA A 443 -6.91 -23.79 -12.95
N ALA A 444 -5.68 -23.37 -13.23
CA ALA A 444 -5.16 -23.29 -14.58
C ALA A 444 -5.08 -24.65 -15.29
N VAL A 445 -4.74 -25.73 -14.58
CA VAL A 445 -4.75 -27.10 -15.14
C VAL A 445 -6.16 -27.56 -15.54
N MET A 446 -7.23 -26.96 -14.98
CA MET A 446 -8.60 -27.24 -15.43
C MET A 446 -8.84 -26.80 -16.89
N PHE A 447 -7.99 -25.92 -17.45
CA PHE A 447 -8.02 -25.55 -18.87
C PHE A 447 -7.28 -26.57 -19.77
N LEU A 448 -6.81 -27.70 -19.22
CA LEU A 448 -6.18 -28.77 -20.00
C LEU A 448 -7.01 -29.21 -21.21
N PRO A 449 -8.35 -29.36 -21.15
CA PRO A 449 -9.15 -29.72 -22.33
C PRO A 449 -8.99 -28.73 -23.48
N LEU A 450 -8.83 -27.44 -23.19
CA LEU A 450 -8.59 -26.39 -24.18
C LEU A 450 -7.19 -26.46 -24.79
N ALA A 451 -6.22 -27.02 -24.05
CA ALA A 451 -4.84 -27.19 -24.50
C ALA A 451 -4.61 -28.50 -25.28
N LEU A 452 -5.52 -29.48 -25.21
CA LEU A 452 -5.40 -30.75 -25.94
C LEU A 452 -5.23 -30.61 -27.47
N PRO A 453 -5.90 -29.66 -28.17
CA PRO A 453 -5.69 -29.43 -29.59
C PRO A 453 -4.23 -29.08 -29.96
N LEU A 454 -3.43 -28.54 -29.03
CA LEU A 454 -2.03 -28.20 -29.26
C LEU A 454 -1.16 -29.43 -29.52
N LEU A 455 -1.59 -30.60 -29.05
CA LEU A 455 -0.86 -31.85 -29.24
C LEU A 455 -1.08 -32.42 -30.65
N VAL A 456 -2.12 -31.99 -31.36
CA VAL A 456 -2.54 -32.60 -32.64
C VAL A 456 -1.51 -32.44 -33.76
N PRO A 457 -0.90 -31.26 -34.00
CA PRO A 457 0.04 -31.11 -35.12
C PRO A 457 1.24 -32.06 -35.03
N GLY A 458 1.88 -32.14 -33.86
CA GLY A 458 2.97 -33.08 -33.61
C GLY A 458 2.51 -34.55 -33.65
N LEU A 459 1.30 -34.85 -33.17
CA LEU A 459 0.73 -36.19 -33.22
C LEU A 459 0.50 -36.66 -34.67
N LEU A 460 -0.04 -35.80 -35.53
CA LEU A 460 -0.24 -36.11 -36.95
C LEU A 460 1.09 -36.41 -37.66
N LEU A 461 2.13 -35.62 -37.38
CA LEU A 461 3.46 -35.86 -37.91
C LEU A 461 4.04 -37.19 -37.42
N LEU A 462 3.85 -37.51 -36.14
CA LEU A 462 4.29 -38.78 -35.57
C LEU A 462 3.54 -39.96 -36.19
N LEU A 463 2.21 -39.87 -36.35
CA LEU A 463 1.39 -40.90 -36.99
C LEU A 463 1.82 -41.13 -38.44
N LEU A 464 2.07 -40.05 -39.19
CA LEU A 464 2.60 -40.13 -40.55
C LEU A 464 3.97 -40.81 -40.58
N GLY A 465 4.86 -40.46 -39.65
CA GLY A 465 6.17 -41.10 -39.54
C GLY A 465 6.10 -42.58 -39.18
N THR A 466 5.21 -42.98 -38.27
CA THR A 466 4.97 -44.39 -37.94
C THR A 466 4.39 -45.17 -39.13
N TRP A 467 3.54 -44.52 -39.93
CA TRP A 467 2.95 -45.11 -41.13
C TRP A 467 3.99 -45.32 -42.23
N ILE A 468 4.84 -44.32 -42.50
CA ILE A 468 5.93 -44.39 -43.49
C ILE A 468 6.98 -45.42 -43.07
N THR A 469 7.43 -45.37 -41.81
CA THR A 469 8.48 -46.26 -41.31
C THR A 469 7.98 -47.67 -40.99
N ARG A 470 6.64 -47.87 -40.94
CA ARG A 470 5.96 -49.10 -40.49
C ARG A 470 6.42 -49.58 -39.10
N LYS A 471 6.91 -48.67 -38.26
CA LYS A 471 7.40 -48.95 -36.91
C LYS A 471 6.72 -48.06 -35.89
N ASN A 472 6.44 -48.63 -34.72
CA ASN A 472 5.74 -47.95 -33.62
C ASN A 472 6.58 -47.84 -32.34
N THR A 473 7.82 -48.32 -32.37
CA THR A 473 8.76 -48.39 -31.24
C THR A 473 9.96 -47.47 -31.44
N LEU A 474 10.47 -46.92 -30.34
CA LEU A 474 11.63 -45.99 -30.32
C LEU A 474 13.00 -46.71 -30.36
N ASP A 475 13.04 -47.92 -30.91
CA ASP A 475 14.27 -48.66 -31.23
C ASP A 475 14.90 -48.16 -32.55
N ASN A 476 14.14 -47.45 -33.38
CA ASN A 476 14.59 -46.92 -34.67
C ASN A 476 15.04 -45.46 -34.59
N ALA A 477 16.27 -45.18 -35.04
CA ALA A 477 16.82 -43.83 -35.17
C ALA A 477 15.97 -42.89 -36.06
N ALA A 478 15.33 -43.42 -37.11
CA ALA A 478 14.44 -42.62 -37.96
C ALA A 478 13.21 -42.10 -37.19
N LEU A 479 12.68 -42.89 -36.26
CA LEU A 479 11.52 -42.51 -35.45
C LEU A 479 11.89 -41.49 -34.37
N TRP A 480 13.14 -41.50 -33.89
CA TRP A 480 13.68 -40.45 -33.03
C TRP A 480 13.76 -39.10 -33.75
N GLY A 481 14.15 -39.08 -35.03
CA GLY A 481 14.11 -37.87 -35.86
C GLY A 481 12.70 -37.31 -36.00
N VAL A 482 11.72 -38.17 -36.29
CA VAL A 482 10.29 -37.80 -36.35
C VAL A 482 9.79 -37.29 -35.00
N MET A 483 10.17 -37.93 -33.89
CA MET A 483 9.80 -37.51 -32.53
C MET A 483 10.31 -36.10 -32.22
N GLY A 484 11.57 -35.82 -32.55
CA GLY A 484 12.16 -34.49 -32.38
C GLY A 484 11.41 -33.43 -33.18
N ALA A 485 11.07 -33.73 -34.44
CA ALA A 485 10.28 -32.83 -35.28
C ALA A 485 8.85 -32.63 -34.75
N ALA A 486 8.20 -33.70 -34.27
CA ALA A 486 6.87 -33.63 -33.66
C ALA A 486 6.87 -32.78 -32.38
N PHE A 487 7.91 -32.88 -31.57
CA PHE A 487 8.06 -32.07 -30.36
C PHE A 487 8.35 -30.59 -30.68
N ALA A 488 9.18 -30.32 -31.68
CA ALA A 488 9.41 -28.96 -32.18
C ALA A 488 8.10 -28.32 -32.70
N LEU A 489 7.29 -29.11 -33.43
CA LEU A 489 6.00 -28.66 -33.95
C LEU A 489 5.00 -28.36 -32.82
N TYR A 490 4.97 -29.21 -31.79
CA TYR A 490 4.19 -28.96 -30.57
C TYR A 490 4.57 -27.63 -29.89
N HIS A 491 5.87 -27.36 -29.70
CA HIS A 491 6.33 -26.08 -29.14
C HIS A 491 5.94 -24.90 -30.03
N GLY A 492 6.02 -25.04 -31.35
CA GLY A 492 5.51 -24.03 -32.29
C GLY A 492 4.02 -23.73 -32.08
N SER A 493 3.18 -24.78 -31.98
CA SER A 493 1.75 -24.62 -31.70
C SER A 493 1.49 -23.95 -30.35
N LYS A 494 2.28 -24.28 -29.32
CA LYS A 494 2.22 -23.66 -27.99
C LYS A 494 2.52 -22.17 -28.01
N PHE A 495 3.52 -21.71 -28.76
CA PHE A 495 3.84 -20.28 -28.89
C PHE A 495 2.76 -19.51 -29.65
N VAL A 496 2.11 -20.13 -30.64
CA VAL A 496 0.97 -19.51 -31.34
C VAL A 496 -0.23 -19.35 -30.41
N PHE A 497 -0.47 -20.34 -29.54
CA PHE A 497 -1.60 -20.31 -28.61
C PHE A 497 -1.37 -19.41 -27.39
N LEU A 498 -0.12 -19.31 -26.90
CA LEU A 498 0.29 -18.48 -25.77
C LEU A 498 1.45 -17.56 -26.17
N PRO A 499 1.21 -16.51 -26.98
CA PRO A 499 2.27 -15.62 -27.43
C PRO A 499 2.94 -14.86 -26.28
N ASP A 500 2.17 -14.55 -25.22
CA ASP A 500 2.67 -13.82 -24.06
C ASP A 500 3.58 -14.64 -23.14
N ILE A 501 3.74 -15.94 -23.38
CA ILE A 501 4.65 -16.81 -22.61
C ILE A 501 6.11 -16.32 -22.66
N VAL A 502 6.49 -15.63 -23.74
CA VAL A 502 7.84 -15.10 -23.96
C VAL A 502 8.08 -13.79 -23.19
N ARG A 503 7.02 -13.01 -22.96
CA ARG A 503 7.09 -11.73 -22.26
C ARG A 503 6.83 -11.89 -20.76
N TYR A 504 6.00 -12.85 -20.39
CA TYR A 504 5.65 -13.12 -19.01
C TYR A 504 6.84 -13.67 -18.23
N VAL A 505 7.08 -13.11 -17.04
CA VAL A 505 8.11 -13.59 -16.13
C VAL A 505 7.50 -14.71 -15.28
N PRO A 506 7.95 -15.97 -15.42
CA PRO A 506 7.37 -17.10 -14.71
C PRO A 506 7.40 -16.88 -13.20
N PHE A 507 6.33 -17.26 -12.52
CA PHE A 507 6.12 -17.03 -11.08
C PHE A 507 6.00 -15.57 -10.60
N SER A 508 6.15 -14.56 -11.46
CA SER A 508 6.01 -13.15 -11.07
C SER A 508 4.63 -12.78 -10.52
N ALA A 509 3.63 -13.60 -10.84
CA ALA A 509 2.30 -13.55 -10.25
C ALA A 509 2.29 -13.78 -8.73
N TRP A 510 3.22 -14.58 -8.22
CA TRP A 510 3.25 -15.06 -6.85
C TRP A 510 4.47 -14.57 -6.08
N ILE A 511 5.63 -14.39 -6.72
CA ILE A 511 6.86 -13.86 -6.12
C ILE A 511 7.33 -12.60 -6.85
N ASP A 512 7.94 -11.67 -6.13
CA ASP A 512 8.68 -10.57 -6.76
C ASP A 512 10.04 -11.09 -7.26
N ILE A 513 10.29 -10.96 -8.56
CA ILE A 513 11.53 -11.43 -9.21
C ILE A 513 12.44 -10.23 -9.45
N PRO A 514 13.69 -10.24 -8.92
CA PRO A 514 14.64 -9.17 -9.16
C PRO A 514 14.89 -8.95 -10.66
N ALA A 515 15.05 -7.70 -11.09
CA ALA A 515 15.24 -7.35 -12.50
C ALA A 515 16.42 -8.11 -13.17
N GLY A 516 17.50 -8.36 -12.42
CA GLY A 516 18.64 -9.14 -12.92
C GLY A 516 18.37 -10.64 -13.11
N ALA A 517 17.34 -11.19 -12.47
CA ALA A 517 16.95 -12.59 -12.61
C ALA A 517 15.83 -12.80 -13.65
N THR A 518 15.18 -11.73 -14.10
CA THR A 518 14.02 -11.78 -15.00
C THR A 518 14.29 -12.61 -16.26
N THR A 519 15.37 -12.29 -16.99
CA THR A 519 15.73 -13.00 -18.23
C THR A 519 16.08 -14.47 -17.97
N ALA A 520 16.79 -14.74 -16.88
CA ALA A 520 17.17 -16.10 -16.51
C ALA A 520 15.94 -16.97 -16.20
N VAL A 521 14.93 -16.43 -15.50
CA VAL A 521 13.70 -17.15 -15.19
C VAL A 521 12.82 -17.31 -16.43
N GLN A 522 12.71 -16.28 -17.28
CA GLN A 522 11.95 -16.32 -18.54
C GLN A 522 12.44 -17.43 -19.48
N VAL A 523 13.76 -17.64 -19.57
CA VAL A 523 14.35 -18.68 -20.45
C VAL A 523 14.46 -20.02 -19.72
N GLY A 524 14.89 -20.01 -18.46
CA GLY A 524 15.19 -21.21 -17.69
C GLY A 524 13.96 -22.05 -17.36
N VAL A 525 12.81 -21.42 -17.07
CA VAL A 525 11.60 -22.16 -16.67
C VAL A 525 10.97 -22.94 -17.83
N PRO A 526 10.76 -22.37 -19.04
CA PRO A 526 10.32 -23.17 -20.20
C PRO A 526 11.24 -24.36 -20.49
N LEU A 527 12.56 -24.14 -20.45
CA LEU A 527 13.55 -25.20 -20.68
C LEU A 527 13.49 -26.27 -19.59
N GLY A 528 13.32 -25.86 -18.33
CA GLY A 528 13.14 -26.76 -17.20
C GLY A 528 11.88 -27.61 -17.32
N ILE A 529 10.76 -27.01 -17.75
CA ILE A 529 9.51 -27.74 -18.01
C ILE A 529 9.72 -28.80 -19.10
N ALA A 530 10.32 -28.42 -20.23
CA ALA A 530 10.62 -29.35 -21.33
C ALA A 530 11.56 -30.48 -20.88
N PHE A 531 12.57 -30.17 -20.07
CA PHE A 531 13.49 -31.16 -19.51
C PHE A 531 12.79 -32.15 -18.57
N ILE A 532 11.92 -31.67 -17.68
CA ILE A 532 11.12 -32.53 -16.79
C ILE A 532 10.20 -33.43 -17.62
N ALA A 533 9.59 -32.89 -18.67
CA ALA A 533 8.74 -33.66 -19.58
C ALA A 533 9.51 -34.78 -20.31
N VAL A 534 10.74 -34.51 -20.76
CA VAL A 534 11.64 -35.51 -21.34
C VAL A 534 12.01 -36.57 -20.31
N LEU A 535 12.37 -36.19 -19.08
CA LEU A 535 12.68 -37.13 -18.01
C LEU A 535 11.49 -38.03 -17.66
N ALA A 536 10.27 -37.47 -17.63
CA ALA A 536 9.06 -38.24 -17.40
C ALA A 536 8.82 -39.26 -18.52
N ALA A 537 8.91 -38.81 -19.78
CA ALA A 537 8.75 -39.68 -20.95
C ALA A 537 9.80 -40.80 -20.98
N GLU A 538 11.07 -40.48 -20.71
CA GLU A 538 12.17 -41.43 -20.68
C GLU A 538 12.06 -42.42 -19.53
N THR A 539 11.56 -41.98 -18.37
CA THR A 539 11.31 -42.85 -17.23
C THR A 539 10.20 -43.87 -17.55
N ILE A 540 9.12 -43.45 -18.20
CA ILE A 540 8.05 -44.35 -18.66
C ILE A 540 8.57 -45.28 -19.75
N ARG A 541 9.38 -44.77 -20.69
CA ARG A 541 9.96 -45.56 -21.77
C ARG A 541 10.76 -46.74 -21.25
N ARG A 542 11.68 -46.47 -20.32
CA ARG A 542 12.57 -47.49 -19.73
C ARG A 542 11.86 -48.48 -18.81
N ARG A 543 10.75 -48.08 -18.19
CA ARG A 543 10.07 -48.89 -17.15
C ARG A 543 8.82 -49.61 -17.62
N ARG A 544 8.18 -49.16 -18.70
CA ARG A 544 6.85 -49.67 -19.11
C ARG A 544 6.75 -50.05 -20.58
N THR A 545 7.20 -49.20 -21.52
CA THR A 545 6.92 -49.40 -22.95
C THR A 545 7.80 -48.56 -23.87
N GLU A 546 8.26 -49.12 -24.97
CA GLU A 546 9.03 -48.39 -26.00
C GLU A 546 8.15 -47.73 -27.08
N SER A 547 6.82 -47.69 -26.87
CA SER A 547 5.88 -47.09 -27.81
C SER A 547 6.13 -45.61 -28.03
N ALA A 548 6.29 -45.21 -29.29
CA ALA A 548 6.49 -43.81 -29.68
C ALA A 548 5.27 -42.94 -29.35
N LEU A 549 4.06 -43.48 -29.48
CA LEU A 549 2.83 -42.76 -29.12
C LEU A 549 2.75 -42.48 -27.62
N ILE A 550 3.04 -43.47 -26.78
CA ILE A 550 3.01 -43.30 -25.32
C ILE A 550 4.10 -42.32 -24.87
N TYR A 551 5.26 -42.36 -25.52
CA TYR A 551 6.33 -41.39 -25.29
C TYR A 551 5.88 -39.96 -25.63
N TYR A 552 5.31 -39.76 -26.82
CA TYR A 552 4.81 -38.45 -27.26
C TYR A 552 3.72 -37.89 -26.35
N PHE A 553 2.73 -38.71 -25.98
CA PHE A 553 1.68 -38.27 -25.06
C PHE A 553 2.24 -37.95 -23.67
N THR A 554 3.13 -38.78 -23.13
CA THR A 554 3.75 -38.50 -21.82
C THR A 554 4.53 -37.19 -21.87
N LEU A 555 5.34 -36.99 -22.92
CA LEU A 555 6.15 -35.80 -23.12
C LEU A 555 5.26 -34.54 -23.21
N THR A 556 4.35 -34.51 -24.17
CA THR A 556 3.54 -33.32 -24.45
C THR A 556 2.49 -33.04 -23.38
N LEU A 557 1.88 -34.06 -22.77
CA LEU A 557 0.92 -33.89 -21.67
C LEU A 557 1.61 -33.36 -20.41
N THR A 558 2.79 -33.88 -20.07
CA THR A 558 3.56 -33.39 -18.91
C THR A 558 3.98 -31.94 -19.12
N ASP A 559 4.50 -31.60 -20.30
CA ASP A 559 4.85 -30.21 -20.64
C ASP A 559 3.63 -29.29 -20.56
N THR A 560 2.48 -29.73 -21.10
CA THR A 560 1.24 -28.95 -21.12
C THR A 560 0.71 -28.70 -19.70
N VAL A 561 0.67 -29.73 -18.85
CA VAL A 561 0.20 -29.60 -17.46
C VAL A 561 1.10 -28.66 -16.66
N LEU A 562 2.42 -28.82 -16.77
CA LEU A 562 3.37 -27.94 -16.08
C LEU A 562 3.32 -26.51 -16.62
N THR A 563 3.12 -26.35 -17.92
CA THR A 563 2.93 -25.04 -18.54
C THR A 563 1.67 -24.38 -18.02
N LEU A 564 0.54 -25.08 -18.00
CA LEU A 564 -0.71 -24.53 -17.46
C LEU A 564 -0.54 -24.17 -15.98
N ALA A 565 0.13 -25.00 -15.19
CA ALA A 565 0.38 -24.69 -13.78
C ALA A 565 1.18 -23.40 -13.56
N VAL A 566 2.14 -23.08 -14.44
CA VAL A 566 3.01 -21.89 -14.30
C VAL A 566 2.47 -20.66 -15.04
N TYR A 567 1.85 -20.87 -16.21
CA TYR A 567 1.48 -19.82 -17.15
C TYR A 567 -0.02 -19.68 -17.34
N GLY A 568 -0.86 -20.58 -16.84
CA GLY A 568 -2.31 -20.47 -17.01
C GLY A 568 -2.92 -19.29 -16.24
N VAL A 569 -2.16 -18.59 -15.40
CA VAL A 569 -2.50 -17.24 -14.92
C VAL A 569 -2.74 -16.27 -16.09
N LEU A 570 -2.03 -16.43 -17.21
CA LEU A 570 -2.24 -15.62 -18.43
C LEU A 570 -3.63 -15.87 -19.04
N LEU A 571 -4.16 -17.09 -18.93
CA LEU A 571 -5.49 -17.46 -19.41
C LEU A 571 -6.58 -16.95 -18.46
N LEU A 572 -6.34 -17.02 -17.15
CA LEU A 572 -7.26 -16.54 -16.12
C LEU A 572 -7.39 -15.01 -16.10
N GLY A 573 -6.35 -14.26 -16.51
CA GLY A 573 -6.40 -12.80 -16.56
C GLY A 573 -7.10 -12.21 -17.79
N ALA A 574 -7.37 -13.03 -18.81
CA ALA A 574 -8.03 -12.63 -20.05
C ALA A 574 -9.56 -12.88 -20.04
N LEU A 575 -10.06 -13.55 -19.01
CA LEU A 575 -11.48 -13.81 -18.73
C LEU A 575 -11.96 -12.90 -17.60
#